data_AF-A0A1G1L683-F1
#
_entry.id   AF-A0A1G1L683-F1
#
_cell.length_a   1.000
_cell.length_b   1.000
_cell.length_c   1.000
_cell.angle_alpha   90.00
_cell.angle_beta   90.00
_cell.angle_gamma   90.00
#
_symmetry.space_group_name_H-M   'P 1'
#
loop_
_entity.id
_entity.type
_entity.pdbx_description
1 polymer ?
#
loop_
_entity_poly.entity_id
_entity_poly.type
_entity_poly.pdbx_seq_one_letter_code
_entity_poly.pdbx_strand_id
1 'polypeptide(L)'
;MYYTYVLLSLRDKEFYIGYTNDVSKRFKDHAYGKTPSTIARRPFELIYYEAHLSKKDALRRESYFKSTKGRVTFKQPVDPMLIADKNKRDDWIKNKNMRAFNFYKGLDTYEEVDIVIDSPVSFEEVYKDALDVSEKGLRFKVISPKYFVKMKKSSGRDKDLDDIKKLKMVRKDI
;
A
#
# COMPACT_ATOMS: atom_id res chain seq x y z
N MET A 1 -13.43 15.48 -21.30
CA MET A 1 -12.84 14.77 -20.16
C MET A 1 -11.94 13.67 -20.69
N TYR A 2 -10.80 13.43 -20.04
CA TYR A 2 -9.87 12.36 -20.37
C TYR A 2 -9.75 11.44 -19.16
N TYR A 3 -9.52 10.15 -19.39
CA TYR A 3 -9.48 9.16 -18.33
C TYR A 3 -8.23 8.32 -18.45
N THR A 4 -7.57 8.09 -17.33
CA THR A 4 -6.56 7.04 -17.18
C THR A 4 -7.26 5.85 -16.52
N TYR A 5 -7.06 4.63 -17.02
CA TYR A 5 -7.73 3.44 -16.51
C TYR A 5 -6.78 2.26 -16.38
N VAL A 6 -7.14 1.34 -15.48
CA VAL A 6 -6.43 0.09 -15.24
C VAL A 6 -7.39 -1.07 -15.32
N LEU A 7 -7.04 -2.03 -16.18
CA LEU A 7 -7.73 -3.30 -16.31
C LEU A 7 -6.90 -4.41 -15.68
N LEU A 8 -7.55 -5.31 -14.94
CA LEU A 8 -6.96 -6.58 -14.52
C LEU A 8 -7.35 -7.65 -15.52
N SER A 9 -6.38 -8.32 -16.13
CA SER A 9 -6.67 -9.52 -16.92
C SER A 9 -6.90 -10.69 -15.95
N LEU A 10 -8.05 -11.34 -16.07
CA LEU A 10 -8.37 -12.50 -15.25
C LEU A 10 -7.61 -13.75 -15.70
N ARG A 11 -7.03 -13.73 -16.90
CA ARG A 11 -6.26 -14.83 -17.50
C ARG A 11 -4.84 -14.89 -16.98
N ASP A 12 -4.10 -13.78 -17.11
CA ASP A 12 -2.67 -13.70 -16.74
C ASP A 12 -2.43 -13.01 -15.40
N LYS A 13 -3.48 -12.48 -14.74
CA LYS A 13 -3.42 -11.73 -13.48
C LYS A 13 -2.52 -10.49 -13.54
N GLU A 14 -2.25 -9.98 -14.75
CA GLU A 14 -1.47 -8.78 -14.97
C GLU A 14 -2.35 -7.61 -15.40
N PHE A 15 -1.85 -6.40 -15.14
CA PHE A 15 -2.57 -5.18 -15.48
C PHE A 15 -2.40 -4.78 -16.95
N TYR A 16 -3.38 -4.06 -17.45
CA TYR A 16 -3.28 -3.23 -18.65
C TYR A 16 -3.65 -1.80 -18.28
N ILE A 17 -2.79 -0.86 -18.65
CA ILE A 17 -2.95 0.56 -18.30
C ILE A 17 -3.09 1.34 -19.60
N GLY A 18 -4.14 2.14 -19.70
CA GLY A 18 -4.40 2.95 -20.86
C GLY A 18 -5.02 4.29 -20.50
N TYR A 19 -5.19 5.11 -21.53
CA TYR A 19 -6.02 6.32 -21.45
C TYR A 19 -7.08 6.32 -22.55
N THR A 20 -8.16 7.09 -22.34
CA THR A 20 -9.28 7.24 -23.28
C THR A 20 -10.07 8.51 -22.95
N ASN A 21 -10.89 8.99 -23.88
CA ASN A 21 -11.93 9.99 -23.60
C ASN A 21 -13.29 9.36 -23.25
N ASP A 22 -13.43 8.04 -23.40
CA ASP A 22 -14.62 7.27 -23.07
C ASP A 22 -14.21 5.89 -22.53
N VAL A 23 -14.34 5.70 -21.21
CA VAL A 23 -13.95 4.46 -20.52
C VAL A 23 -14.91 3.32 -20.85
N SER A 24 -16.22 3.61 -20.95
CA SER A 24 -17.25 2.60 -21.19
C SER A 24 -17.08 1.96 -22.57
N LYS A 25 -16.91 2.79 -23.61
CA LYS A 25 -16.64 2.32 -24.97
C LYS A 25 -15.32 1.54 -25.03
N ARG A 26 -14.25 2.07 -24.43
CA ARG A 26 -12.94 1.43 -24.45
C ARG A 26 -12.94 0.08 -23.75
N PHE A 27 -13.63 -0.05 -22.63
CA PHE A 27 -13.80 -1.31 -21.92
C PHE A 27 -14.54 -2.35 -22.78
N LYS A 28 -15.63 -1.94 -23.45
CA LYS A 28 -16.33 -2.81 -24.43
C LYS A 28 -15.41 -3.26 -25.55
N ASP A 29 -14.59 -2.37 -26.11
CA ASP A 29 -13.65 -2.72 -27.17
C ASP A 29 -12.60 -3.75 -26.70
N HIS A 30 -12.12 -3.65 -25.46
CA HIS A 30 -11.29 -4.68 -24.85
C HIS A 30 -12.05 -6.00 -24.67
N ALA A 31 -13.28 -5.98 -24.16
CA ALA A 31 -14.10 -7.19 -23.98
C ALA A 31 -14.36 -7.91 -25.32
N TYR A 32 -14.69 -7.16 -26.37
CA TYR A 32 -14.93 -7.70 -27.72
C TYR A 32 -13.65 -8.03 -28.50
N GLY A 33 -12.45 -7.82 -27.92
CA GLY A 33 -11.19 -8.21 -28.55
C GLY A 33 -10.76 -7.30 -29.70
N LYS A 34 -11.26 -6.06 -29.76
CA LYS A 34 -10.92 -5.09 -30.81
C LYS A 34 -9.55 -4.43 -30.63
N THR A 35 -8.84 -4.76 -29.56
CA THR A 35 -7.49 -4.25 -29.28
C THR A 35 -6.47 -5.39 -29.34
N PRO A 36 -5.61 -5.45 -30.38
CA PRO A 36 -4.70 -6.58 -30.63
C PRO A 36 -3.80 -6.94 -29.46
N SER A 37 -3.28 -5.94 -28.73
CA SER A 37 -2.39 -6.16 -27.58
C SER A 37 -3.09 -6.78 -26.36
N THR A 38 -4.42 -6.81 -26.35
CA THR A 38 -5.22 -7.31 -25.22
C THR A 38 -6.11 -8.49 -25.57
N ILE A 39 -6.27 -8.83 -26.86
CA ILE A 39 -7.21 -9.85 -27.32
C ILE A 39 -6.94 -11.21 -26.67
N ALA A 40 -5.66 -11.60 -26.55
CA ALA A 40 -5.21 -12.84 -25.95
C ALA A 40 -5.23 -12.82 -24.41
N ARG A 41 -5.41 -11.66 -23.79
CA ARG A 41 -5.34 -11.47 -22.33
C ARG A 41 -6.72 -11.40 -21.67
N ARG A 42 -7.80 -11.44 -22.47
CA ARG A 42 -9.19 -11.45 -21.97
C ARG A 42 -9.48 -12.70 -21.12
N PRO A 43 -10.50 -12.66 -20.24
CA PRO A 43 -11.37 -11.51 -19.93
C PRO A 43 -10.71 -10.48 -18.99
N PHE A 44 -11.26 -9.26 -18.97
CA PHE A 44 -10.75 -8.16 -18.14
C PHE A 44 -11.81 -7.64 -17.17
N GLU A 45 -11.35 -7.17 -16.01
CA GLU A 45 -12.11 -6.35 -15.08
C GLU A 45 -11.53 -4.93 -15.04
N LEU A 46 -12.41 -3.92 -15.04
CA LEU A 46 -12.01 -2.54 -14.80
C LEU A 46 -11.87 -2.33 -13.29
N ILE A 47 -10.64 -2.21 -12.80
CA ILE A 47 -10.36 -2.10 -11.36
C ILE A 47 -10.14 -0.66 -10.91
N TYR A 48 -9.82 0.24 -11.83
CA TYR A 48 -9.56 1.65 -11.53
C TYR A 48 -9.73 2.54 -12.75
N TYR A 49 -10.23 3.76 -12.55
CA TYR A 49 -10.07 4.86 -13.48
C TYR A 49 -10.08 6.21 -12.77
N GLU A 50 -9.37 7.19 -13.31
CA GLU A 50 -9.41 8.58 -12.84
C GLU A 50 -9.64 9.54 -14.00
N ALA A 51 -10.36 10.63 -13.72
CA ALA A 51 -10.75 11.63 -14.70
C ALA A 51 -9.84 12.87 -14.65
N HIS A 52 -9.54 13.43 -15.82
CA HIS A 52 -8.69 14.59 -16.01
C HIS A 52 -9.33 15.56 -16.99
N LEU A 53 -9.23 16.86 -16.69
CA LEU A 53 -9.65 17.92 -17.61
C LEU A 53 -8.69 18.02 -18.81
N SER A 54 -7.39 17.79 -18.58
CA SER A 54 -6.33 17.90 -19.59
C SER A 54 -5.88 16.52 -20.10
N LYS A 55 -5.73 16.40 -21.43
CA LYS A 55 -5.15 15.21 -22.06
C LYS A 55 -3.72 14.96 -21.58
N LYS A 56 -2.95 16.03 -21.37
CA LYS A 56 -1.55 15.97 -20.94
C LYS A 56 -1.44 15.35 -19.55
N ASP A 57 -2.38 15.67 -18.65
CA ASP A 57 -2.40 15.09 -17.31
C ASP A 57 -2.74 13.61 -17.33
N ALA A 58 -3.75 13.21 -18.12
CA ALA A 58 -4.08 11.79 -18.31
C ALA A 58 -2.89 10.98 -18.85
N LEU A 59 -2.19 11.50 -19.87
CA LEU A 59 -1.01 10.84 -20.43
C LEU A 59 0.16 10.76 -19.43
N ARG A 60 0.40 11.82 -18.66
CA ARG A 60 1.41 11.83 -17.60
C ARG A 60 1.07 10.78 -16.54
N ARG A 61 -0.19 10.67 -16.17
CA ARG A 61 -0.66 9.68 -15.19
C ARG A 61 -0.54 8.26 -15.71
N GLU A 62 -0.97 7.99 -16.93
CA GLU A 62 -0.81 6.71 -17.60
C GLU A 62 0.68 6.29 -17.61
N SER A 63 1.57 7.22 -17.95
CA SER A 63 3.02 6.99 -17.95
C SER A 63 3.54 6.65 -16.55
N TYR A 64 3.08 7.36 -15.52
CA TYR A 64 3.40 7.03 -14.13
C TYR A 64 2.92 5.63 -13.75
N PHE A 65 1.68 5.26 -14.05
CA PHE A 65 1.15 3.94 -13.73
C PHE A 65 1.90 2.82 -14.46
N LYS A 66 2.44 3.08 -15.66
CA LYS A 66 3.27 2.12 -16.39
C LYS A 66 4.67 1.95 -15.80
N SER A 67 5.15 2.88 -14.97
CA SER A 67 6.43 2.79 -14.25
C SER A 67 6.40 1.71 -13.15
N THR A 68 7.57 1.26 -12.70
CA THR A 68 7.67 0.27 -11.60
C THR A 68 6.94 0.74 -10.35
N LYS A 69 7.12 2.00 -9.95
CA LYS A 69 6.47 2.58 -8.75
C LYS A 69 4.95 2.68 -8.90
N GLY A 70 4.46 2.99 -10.10
CA GLY A 70 3.02 3.08 -10.35
C GLY A 70 2.34 1.72 -10.45
N ARG A 71 3.01 0.70 -11.00
CA ARG A 71 2.44 -0.66 -11.10
C ARG A 71 2.22 -1.31 -9.73
N VAL A 72 3.12 -1.06 -8.77
CA VAL A 72 2.99 -1.61 -7.41
C VAL A 72 1.86 -0.96 -6.63
N THR A 73 1.37 0.23 -7.02
CA THR A 73 0.19 0.86 -6.41
C THR A 73 -1.07 0.00 -6.52
N PHE A 74 -1.13 -0.88 -7.53
CA PHE A 74 -2.28 -1.74 -7.77
C PHE A 74 -2.12 -3.16 -7.21
N LYS A 75 -0.95 -3.49 -6.65
CA LYS A 75 -0.69 -4.81 -6.06
C LYS A 75 -0.51 -4.66 -4.56
N GLN A 76 -1.01 -5.63 -3.80
CA GLN A 76 -0.54 -5.80 -2.43
C GLN A 76 0.96 -6.12 -2.46
N PRO A 77 1.74 -5.69 -1.45
CA PRO A 77 3.19 -5.88 -1.47
C PRO A 77 3.58 -7.36 -1.51
N VAL A 78 2.77 -8.21 -0.85
CA VAL A 78 2.85 -9.68 -0.85
C VAL A 78 1.44 -10.25 -0.71
N ASP A 79 1.26 -11.55 -0.96
CA ASP A 79 0.07 -12.25 -0.51
C ASP A 79 0.01 -12.21 1.04
N PRO A 80 -1.04 -11.63 1.66
CA PRO A 80 -1.15 -11.56 3.11
C PRO A 80 -1.07 -12.94 3.80
N MET A 81 -1.52 -14.00 3.14
CA MET A 81 -1.47 -15.35 3.72
C MET A 81 -0.04 -15.87 3.89
N LEU A 82 0.90 -15.40 3.05
CA LEU A 82 2.31 -15.74 3.20
C LEU A 82 2.95 -15.13 4.44
N ILE A 83 2.33 -14.09 5.03
CA ILE A 83 2.76 -13.59 6.34
C ILE A 83 2.60 -14.66 7.41
N ALA A 84 1.64 -15.60 7.29
CA ALA A 84 1.47 -16.68 8.28
C ALA A 84 2.59 -17.74 8.19
N ASP A 85 3.30 -17.85 7.08
CA ASP A 85 4.39 -18.80 6.88
C ASP A 85 5.70 -18.30 7.53
N LYS A 86 6.18 -19.04 8.54
CA LYS A 86 7.41 -18.71 9.27
C LYS A 86 8.65 -18.69 8.38
N ASN A 87 8.78 -19.61 7.42
CA ASN A 87 9.94 -19.68 6.54
C ASN A 87 9.98 -18.48 5.59
N LYS A 88 8.81 -18.05 5.10
CA LYS A 88 8.70 -16.83 4.28
C LYS A 88 9.03 -15.58 5.08
N ARG A 89 8.51 -15.44 6.31
CA ARG A 89 8.88 -14.33 7.21
C ARG A 89 10.39 -14.31 7.47
N ASP A 90 10.98 -15.46 7.81
CA ASP A 90 12.41 -15.57 8.10
C ASP A 90 13.27 -15.15 6.89
N ASP A 91 12.89 -15.56 5.67
CA ASP A 91 13.54 -15.12 4.41
C ASP A 91 13.42 -13.60 4.19
N TRP A 92 12.21 -13.05 4.32
CA TRP A 92 11.96 -11.63 4.15
C TRP A 92 12.79 -10.77 5.10
N ILE A 93 12.88 -11.19 6.37
CA ILE A 93 13.63 -10.46 7.40
C ILE A 93 15.13 -10.56 7.13
N LYS A 94 15.67 -11.78 6.95
CA LYS A 94 17.12 -12.02 6.90
C LYS A 94 17.74 -11.68 5.55
N ASN A 95 17.05 -12.03 4.46
CA ASN A 95 17.62 -11.95 3.11
C ASN A 95 17.15 -10.72 2.33
N LYS A 96 15.95 -10.19 2.64
CA LYS A 96 15.38 -9.03 1.93
C LYS A 96 15.29 -7.76 2.76
N ASN A 97 15.65 -7.83 4.05
CA ASN A 97 15.53 -6.72 5.01
C ASN A 97 14.11 -6.10 5.02
N MET A 98 13.08 -6.93 4.79
CA MET A 98 11.68 -6.53 4.82
C MET A 98 11.10 -6.83 6.20
N ARG A 99 10.75 -5.79 6.95
CA ARG A 99 10.32 -5.89 8.36
C ARG A 99 8.87 -5.47 8.60
N ALA A 100 8.28 -4.73 7.66
CA ALA A 100 6.91 -4.29 7.71
C ALA A 100 6.31 -4.25 6.29
N PHE A 101 5.00 -4.46 6.21
CA PHE A 101 4.23 -4.45 4.98
C PHE A 101 3.03 -3.54 5.15
N ASN A 102 2.80 -2.67 4.17
CA ASN A 102 1.63 -1.81 4.13
C ASN A 102 0.59 -2.44 3.19
N PHE A 103 -0.61 -2.70 3.71
CA PHE A 103 -1.74 -3.24 2.96
C PHE A 103 -2.84 -2.21 2.82
N TYR A 104 -3.47 -2.17 1.66
CA TYR A 104 -4.53 -1.22 1.35
C TYR A 104 -5.88 -1.92 1.19
N LYS A 105 -6.96 -1.34 1.71
CA LYS A 105 -8.32 -1.88 1.57
C LYS A 105 -8.97 -1.43 0.24
N GLY A 106 -8.32 -1.76 -0.87
CA GLY A 106 -8.76 -1.38 -2.21
C GLY A 106 -8.12 -0.09 -2.72
N LEU A 107 -8.37 0.23 -3.99
CA LEU A 107 -7.67 1.31 -4.71
C LEU A 107 -8.23 2.71 -4.43
N ASP A 108 -9.47 2.78 -3.96
CA ASP A 108 -10.21 4.03 -3.76
C ASP A 108 -10.28 4.47 -2.29
N THR A 109 -9.71 3.67 -1.38
CA THR A 109 -9.70 3.98 0.06
C THR A 109 -8.31 4.43 0.48
N TYR A 110 -8.23 5.47 1.31
CA TYR A 110 -7.02 5.79 2.07
C TYR A 110 -6.88 4.92 3.33
N GLU A 111 -7.67 3.83 3.43
CA GLU A 111 -7.59 2.88 4.54
C GLU A 111 -6.39 1.95 4.30
N GLU A 112 -5.36 2.13 5.13
CA GLU A 112 -4.16 1.30 5.14
C GLU A 112 -4.00 0.57 6.49
N VAL A 113 -3.42 -0.62 6.42
CA VAL A 113 -3.02 -1.41 7.58
C VAL A 113 -1.55 -1.76 7.41
N ASP A 114 -0.73 -1.27 8.34
CA ASP A 114 0.67 -1.66 8.45
C ASP A 114 0.81 -2.91 9.33
N ILE A 115 1.38 -3.97 8.78
CA ILE A 115 1.72 -5.19 9.50
C ILE A 115 3.24 -5.23 9.69
N VAL A 116 3.69 -5.14 10.94
CA VAL A 116 5.08 -5.31 11.32
C VAL A 116 5.33 -6.77 11.63
N ILE A 117 6.24 -7.41 10.89
CA ILE A 117 6.58 -8.84 11.04
C ILE A 117 7.88 -9.08 11.81
N ASP A 118 8.68 -8.02 11.97
CA ASP A 118 9.91 -8.02 12.77
C ASP A 118 9.91 -6.77 13.65
N SER A 119 9.77 -6.98 14.96
CA SER A 119 9.66 -5.94 15.96
C SER A 119 10.69 -6.18 17.07
N PRO A 120 11.41 -5.13 17.52
CA PRO A 120 12.36 -5.25 18.63
C PRO A 120 11.68 -5.34 20.01
N VAL A 121 10.34 -5.35 20.05
CA VAL A 121 9.51 -5.42 21.26
C VAL A 121 8.45 -6.51 21.11
N SER A 122 8.22 -7.27 22.19
CA SER A 122 7.15 -8.27 22.24
C SER A 122 5.79 -7.58 22.35
N PHE A 123 4.79 -8.14 21.67
CA PHE A 123 3.41 -7.65 21.75
C PHE A 123 2.88 -7.74 23.19
N GLU A 124 3.14 -8.84 23.89
CA GLU A 124 2.69 -9.07 25.27
C GLU A 124 3.26 -8.04 26.25
N GLU A 125 4.54 -7.70 26.10
CA GLU A 125 5.21 -6.66 26.91
C GLU A 125 4.64 -5.27 26.64
N VAL A 126 4.41 -4.96 25.36
CA VAL A 126 3.84 -3.68 24.92
C VAL A 126 2.39 -3.54 25.37
N TYR A 127 1.59 -4.58 25.21
CA TYR A 127 0.16 -4.56 25.48
C TYR A 127 -0.15 -4.41 26.98
N LYS A 128 0.67 -5.00 27.86
CA LYS A 128 0.56 -4.85 29.32
C LYS A 128 0.77 -3.41 29.80
N ASP A 129 1.60 -2.65 29.10
CA ASP A 129 1.98 -1.27 29.43
C ASP A 129 1.35 -0.26 28.45
N ALA A 130 0.39 -0.72 27.64
CA ALA A 130 -0.34 0.13 26.72
C ALA A 130 -1.18 1.15 27.49
N LEU A 131 -1.22 2.37 26.97
CA LEU A 131 -1.98 3.47 27.54
C LEU A 131 -3.41 3.44 27.00
N ASP A 132 -4.40 3.50 27.88
CA ASP A 132 -5.79 3.66 27.48
C ASP A 132 -6.06 5.14 27.13
N VAL A 133 -6.47 5.39 25.89
CA VAL A 133 -6.82 6.73 25.40
C VAL A 133 -8.30 6.74 25.03
N SER A 134 -8.98 7.81 25.44
CA SER A 134 -10.39 8.04 25.14
C SER A 134 -10.53 9.39 24.44
N GLU A 135 -11.01 9.39 23.20
CA GLU A 135 -11.19 10.62 22.42
C GLU A 135 -12.48 10.49 21.59
N LYS A 136 -13.33 11.54 21.57
CA LYS A 136 -14.63 11.55 20.86
C LYS A 136 -15.51 10.31 21.11
N GLY A 137 -15.50 9.77 22.33
CA GLY A 137 -16.29 8.58 22.71
C GLY A 137 -15.70 7.24 22.25
N LEU A 138 -14.56 7.24 21.55
CA LEU A 138 -13.83 6.03 21.19
C LEU A 138 -12.76 5.74 22.24
N ARG A 139 -12.61 4.46 22.60
CA ARG A 139 -11.57 3.97 23.52
C ARG A 139 -10.62 3.05 22.77
N PHE A 140 -9.33 3.35 22.83
CA PHE A 140 -8.29 2.57 22.17
C PHE A 140 -7.02 2.51 23.02
N LYS A 141 -6.32 1.38 22.93
CA LYS A 141 -5.00 1.18 23.56
C LYS A 141 -3.92 1.67 22.62
N VAL A 142 -3.06 2.57 23.10
CA VAL A 142 -1.88 3.03 22.36
C VAL A 142 -0.60 2.54 23.01
N ILE A 143 0.40 2.24 22.18
CA ILE A 143 1.74 1.89 22.64
C ILE A 143 2.33 3.03 23.49
N SER A 144 2.96 2.69 24.61
CA SER A 144 3.62 3.70 25.43
C SER A 144 4.85 4.28 24.70
N PRO A 145 5.18 5.57 24.90
CA PRO A 145 6.27 6.20 24.15
C PRO A 145 7.63 5.51 24.28
N LYS A 146 7.91 4.85 25.41
CA LYS A 146 9.19 4.13 25.63
C LYS A 146 9.43 3.05 24.56
N TYR A 147 8.39 2.29 24.20
CA TYR A 147 8.49 1.25 23.20
C TYR A 147 8.48 1.82 21.78
N PHE A 148 7.72 2.91 21.55
CA PHE A 148 7.77 3.62 20.27
C PHE A 148 9.19 4.11 19.95
N VAL A 149 9.90 4.68 20.94
CA VAL A 149 11.30 5.08 20.79
C VAL A 149 12.20 3.86 20.53
N LYS A 150 12.00 2.73 21.22
CA LYS A 150 12.76 1.49 20.97
C LYS A 150 12.56 0.98 19.54
N MET A 151 11.33 1.00 19.03
CA MET A 151 11.01 0.64 17.64
C MET A 151 11.71 1.57 16.65
N LYS A 152 11.62 2.89 16.86
CA LYS A 152 12.24 3.92 16.00
C LYS A 152 13.77 3.90 16.00
N LYS A 153 14.41 3.56 17.13
CA LYS A 153 15.87 3.37 17.19
C LYS A 153 16.33 2.15 16.40
N SER A 154 15.52 1.09 16.37
CA SER A 154 15.86 -0.15 15.67
C SER A 154 15.65 -0.09 14.16
N SER A 155 14.78 0.80 13.65
CA SER A 155 14.51 0.94 12.22
C SER A 155 15.61 1.65 11.43
N GLY A 156 16.46 2.44 12.10
CA GLY A 156 17.66 3.03 11.52
C GLY A 156 17.42 4.03 10.37
N ARG A 157 16.22 4.60 10.23
CA ARG A 157 15.93 5.60 9.19
C ARG A 157 16.25 7.00 9.72
N ASP A 158 16.89 7.84 8.91
CA ASP A 158 17.29 9.20 9.30
C ASP A 158 16.13 10.05 9.84
N LYS A 159 14.93 9.87 9.29
CA LYS A 159 13.70 10.56 9.69
C LYS A 159 13.22 10.21 11.10
N ASP A 160 13.60 9.04 11.62
CA ASP A 160 13.18 8.56 12.93
C ASP A 160 13.88 9.28 14.09
N LEU A 161 15.08 9.84 13.86
CA LEU A 161 15.81 10.63 14.86
C LEU A 161 15.10 11.96 15.17
N ASP A 162 14.51 12.60 14.16
CA ASP A 162 13.77 13.85 14.34
C ASP A 162 12.42 13.62 15.04
N ASP A 163 11.75 12.50 14.75
CA ASP A 163 10.55 12.09 15.48
C ASP A 163 10.85 11.86 16.97
N ILE A 164 11.98 11.20 17.29
CA ILE A 164 12.42 10.98 18.68
C ILE A 164 12.71 12.32 19.36
N LYS A 165 13.43 13.24 18.70
CA LYS A 165 13.71 14.57 19.28
C LYS A 165 12.43 15.32 19.62
N LYS A 166 11.44 15.32 18.72
CA LYS A 166 10.14 15.96 18.95
C LYS A 166 9.39 15.33 20.13
N LEU A 167 9.39 13.99 20.23
CA LEU A 167 8.77 13.30 21.36
C LEU A 167 9.40 13.66 22.70
N LYS A 168 10.74 13.75 22.76
CA LYS A 168 11.48 14.18 23.96
C LYS A 168 11.21 15.63 24.37
N MET A 169 10.94 16.51 23.40
CA MET A 169 10.56 17.89 23.67
C MET A 169 9.16 18.00 24.31
N VAL A 170 8.25 17.10 23.96
CA VAL A 170 6.86 17.10 24.45
C VAL A 170 6.71 16.34 25.78
N ARG A 171 7.60 15.37 26.06
CA ARG A 171 7.63 14.63 27.33
C ARG A 171 9.08 14.47 27.79
N LYS A 172 9.43 15.15 28.88
CA LYS A 172 10.79 15.17 29.46
C LYS A 172 11.22 13.84 30.09
N ASP A 173 10.29 12.90 30.24
CA ASP A 173 10.48 11.66 31.00
C ASP A 173 10.88 10.47 30.09
N ILE A 174 11.24 10.73 28.82
CA ILE A 174 11.56 9.75 27.75
C ILE A 174 12.91 10.09 27.07
#